data_AF-A0A2X4U1C3-F1
#
_entry.id   AF-A0A2X4U1C3-F1
#
_cell.length_a   1.000
_cell.length_b   1.000
_cell.length_c   1.000
_cell.angle_alpha   90.00
_cell.angle_beta   90.00
_cell.angle_gamma   90.00
#
_symmetry.space_group_name_H-M   'P 1'
#
loop_
_entity.id
_entity.type
_entity.pdbx_description
1 polymer ?
#
loop_
_entity_poly.entity_id
_entity_poly.type
_entity_poly.pdbx_seq_one_letter_code
_entity_poly.pdbx_strand_id
1 'polypeptide(L)'
;MLSVIENMASDCWLLFSAVLSLCLGSFINVIIYRLPKMLEREEDERVNGRHPDVFNFFLPGSTCPHCLEKIKPYDNIPLLSWLILRGRCRHCGGIFPRVIRWWN
;
A
#
# COMPACT_ATOMS: atom_id res chain seq x y z
N MET A 1 16.22 -38.72 12.98
CA MET A 1 15.05 -38.15 13.69
C MET A 1 15.35 -36.73 14.16
N LEU A 2 16.42 -36.49 14.93
CA LEU A 2 16.84 -35.14 15.37
C LEU A 2 17.14 -34.18 14.18
N SER A 3 17.89 -34.62 13.16
CA SER A 3 18.19 -33.80 11.98
C SER A 3 16.96 -33.40 11.14
N VAL A 4 15.92 -34.24 11.12
CA VAL A 4 14.65 -33.92 10.43
C VAL A 4 13.89 -32.85 11.19
N ILE A 5 13.95 -32.88 12.53
CA ILE A 5 13.30 -31.88 13.39
C ILE A 5 14.03 -30.53 13.29
N GLU A 6 15.36 -30.51 13.26
CA GLU A 6 16.16 -29.27 13.09
C GLU A 6 15.94 -28.61 11.73
N ASN A 7 15.89 -29.40 10.64
CA ASN A 7 15.59 -28.89 9.31
C ASN A 7 14.15 -28.34 9.23
N MET A 8 13.17 -29.06 9.77
CA MET A 8 11.78 -28.61 9.79
C MET A 8 11.59 -27.31 10.60
N ALA A 9 12.29 -27.18 11.73
CA ALA A 9 12.29 -25.95 12.51
C ALA A 9 12.92 -24.79 11.72
N SER A 10 14.03 -25.04 11.03
CA SER A 10 14.74 -24.04 10.23
C SER A 10 13.89 -23.51 9.07
N ASP A 11 13.19 -24.39 8.35
CA ASP A 11 12.28 -24.01 7.28
C ASP A 11 11.12 -23.15 7.79
N CYS A 12 10.53 -23.49 8.94
CA CYS A 12 9.49 -22.68 9.58
C CYS A 12 10.00 -21.28 9.96
N TRP A 13 11.22 -21.16 10.49
CA TRP A 13 11.84 -19.87 10.81
C TRP A 13 12.14 -19.04 9.55
N LEU A 14 12.58 -19.68 8.48
CA LEU A 14 12.81 -19.02 7.19
C LEU A 14 11.50 -18.51 6.59
N LEU A 15 10.44 -19.32 6.61
CA LEU A 15 9.12 -18.88 6.15
C LEU A 15 8.57 -17.73 7.00
N PHE A 16 8.71 -17.81 8.33
CA PHE A 16 8.27 -16.75 9.23
C PHE A 16 9.01 -15.44 8.97
N SER A 17 10.34 -15.49 8.91
CA SER A 17 11.17 -14.30 8.63
C SER A 17 10.89 -13.72 7.24
N ALA A 18 10.68 -14.56 6.22
CA ALA A 18 10.30 -14.11 4.87
C ALA A 18 8.95 -13.37 4.87
N VAL A 19 7.92 -13.91 5.53
CA VAL A 19 6.61 -13.26 5.64
C VAL A 19 6.73 -11.95 6.42
N LEU A 20 7.46 -11.95 7.53
CA LEU A 20 7.67 -10.76 8.35
C LEU A 20 8.39 -9.65 7.56
N SER A 21 9.45 -9.99 6.81
CA SER A 21 10.16 -9.06 5.94
C SER A 21 9.27 -8.53 4.81
N LEU A 22 8.40 -9.36 4.24
CA LEU A 22 7.46 -8.93 3.19
C LEU A 22 6.42 -7.94 3.73
N CYS A 23 5.90 -8.20 4.94
CA CYS A 23 4.99 -7.29 5.65
C CYS A 23 5.68 -5.96 5.97
N LEU A 24 6.89 -6.00 6.56
CA LEU A 24 7.67 -4.81 6.90
C LEU A 24 8.05 -4.00 5.66
N GLY A 25 8.53 -4.65 4.61
CA GLY A 25 8.88 -3.99 3.34
C GLY A 25 7.67 -3.32 2.70
N SER A 26 6.50 -3.96 2.71
CA SER A 26 5.25 -3.36 2.22
C SER A 26 4.86 -2.13 3.02
N PHE A 27 5.04 -2.14 4.35
CA PHE A 27 4.70 -1.01 5.21
C PHE A 27 5.65 0.17 5.03
N ILE A 28 6.97 -0.09 4.95
CA ILE A 28 7.98 0.93 4.70
C ILE A 28 7.73 1.63 3.36
N ASN A 29 7.33 0.89 2.32
CA ASN A 29 6.98 1.47 1.02
C ASN A 29 5.81 2.47 1.12
N VAL A 30 4.82 2.22 1.98
CA VAL A 30 3.71 3.16 2.25
C VAL A 30 4.23 4.41 2.95
N ILE A 31 5.10 4.26 3.95
CA ILE A 31 5.66 5.40 4.70
C ILE A 31 6.51 6.29 3.80
N ILE A 32 7.46 5.72 3.04
CA ILE A 32 8.36 6.47 2.16
C ILE A 32 7.55 7.31 1.16
N TYR A 33 6.46 6.75 0.64
CA TYR A 33 5.62 7.47 -0.30
C TYR A 33 4.78 8.57 0.37
N ARG A 34 4.16 8.31 1.52
CA ARG A 34 3.19 9.25 2.14
C ARG A 34 3.82 10.35 2.97
N LEU A 35 4.93 10.06 3.67
CA LEU A 35 5.58 11.01 4.58
C LEU A 35 5.99 12.34 3.91
N PRO A 36 6.67 12.36 2.73
CA PRO A 36 7.04 13.63 2.09
C PRO A 36 5.81 14.46 1.71
N LYS A 37 4.73 13.80 1.29
CA LYS A 37 3.49 14.48 0.87
C LYS A 37 2.73 15.11 2.04
N MET A 38 2.92 14.62 3.26
CA MET A 38 2.40 15.27 4.47
C MET A 38 3.19 16.55 4.79
N LEU A 39 4.52 16.48 4.69
CA LEU A 39 5.41 17.62 4.94
C LEU A 39 5.20 18.76 3.95
N GLU A 40 5.10 18.45 2.65
CA GLU A 40 4.81 19.45 1.61
C GLU A 40 3.50 20.20 1.87
N ARG A 41 2.46 19.50 2.35
CA ARG A 41 1.17 20.12 2.68
C ARG A 41 1.24 21.01 3.93
N GLU A 42 1.99 20.60 4.95
CA GLU A 42 2.22 21.45 6.13
C GLU A 42 3.01 22.72 5.77
N GLU A 43 3.98 22.61 4.86
CA GLU A 43 4.71 23.77 4.35
C GLU A 43 3.80 24.70 3.54
N ASP A 44 2.95 24.15 2.67
CA ASP A 44 1.97 24.92 1.90
C ASP A 44 0.97 25.66 2.80
N GLU A 45 0.54 25.06 3.91
CA GLU A 45 -0.31 25.73 4.90
C GLU A 45 0.41 26.92 5.53
N ARG A 46 1.69 26.76 5.89
CA ARG A 46 2.51 27.84 6.48
C ARG A 46 2.81 28.97 5.49
N VAL A 47 3.06 28.64 4.22
CA VAL A 47 3.46 29.63 3.20
C VAL A 47 2.25 30.32 2.58
N ASN A 48 1.22 29.55 2.19
CA ASN A 48 0.08 30.05 1.44
C ASN A 48 -1.17 30.28 2.30
N GLY A 49 -1.15 29.94 3.59
CA GLY A 49 -2.31 30.05 4.49
C GLY A 49 -3.47 29.13 4.10
N ARG A 50 -3.22 28.11 3.26
CA ARG A 50 -4.24 27.14 2.85
C ARG A 50 -4.32 26.05 3.90
N HIS A 51 -5.46 25.93 4.57
CA HIS A 51 -5.76 24.75 5.38
C HIS A 51 -5.99 23.55 4.45
N PRO A 52 -5.05 22.58 4.36
CA PRO A 52 -5.20 21.43 3.48
C PRO A 52 -6.21 20.44 4.08
N ASP A 53 -6.94 19.74 3.22
CA ASP A 53 -7.86 18.67 3.65
C ASP A 53 -7.12 17.62 4.50
N VAL A 54 -7.83 17.00 5.45
CA VAL A 54 -7.29 15.99 6.39
C VAL A 54 -6.58 14.85 5.63
N PHE A 55 -5.25 14.92 5.56
CA PHE A 55 -4.40 13.95 4.88
C PHE A 55 -3.59 13.16 5.91
N ASN A 56 -4.01 11.94 6.20
CA ASN A 56 -3.38 11.05 7.16
C ASN A 56 -2.79 9.82 6.47
N PHE A 57 -2.07 8.96 7.19
CA PHE A 57 -1.61 7.67 6.65
C PHE A 57 -2.72 6.81 6.02
N PHE A 58 -3.95 6.95 6.52
CA PHE A 58 -5.11 6.16 6.07
C PHE A 58 -6.08 6.94 5.16
N LEU A 59 -5.90 8.26 5.00
CA LEU A 59 -6.85 9.15 4.33
C LEU A 59 -6.14 10.09 3.34
N PRO A 60 -6.78 10.49 2.22
CA PRO A 60 -8.01 9.93 1.66
C PRO A 60 -7.79 8.48 1.19
N GLY A 61 -8.89 7.73 1.09
CA GLY A 61 -8.88 6.41 0.48
C GLY A 61 -8.66 6.52 -1.02
N SER A 62 -7.95 5.54 -1.60
CA SER A 62 -7.75 5.47 -3.04
C SER A 62 -9.10 5.40 -3.76
N THR A 63 -9.27 6.16 -4.83
CA THR A 63 -10.52 6.24 -5.59
C THR A 63 -10.24 5.92 -7.06
N CYS A 64 -11.13 5.19 -7.72
CA CYS A 64 -10.93 4.84 -9.12
C CYS A 64 -11.05 6.10 -10.01
N PRO A 65 -10.09 6.36 -10.93
CA PRO A 65 -10.19 7.52 -11.83
C PRO A 65 -11.28 7.39 -12.91
N HIS A 66 -11.79 6.18 -13.15
CA HIS A 66 -12.80 5.92 -14.19
C HIS A 66 -14.24 5.99 -13.65
N CYS A 67 -14.50 5.35 -12.51
CA CYS A 67 -15.85 5.28 -11.93
C CYS A 67 -16.02 6.06 -10.62
N LEU A 68 -14.95 6.65 -10.10
CA LEU A 68 -14.93 7.41 -8.84
C LEU A 68 -15.39 6.61 -7.61
N GLU A 69 -15.47 5.28 -7.73
CA GLU A 69 -15.79 4.39 -6.63
C GLU A 69 -14.60 4.30 -5.66
N LYS A 70 -14.91 4.26 -4.36
CA LYS A 70 -13.89 4.10 -3.31
C LYS A 70 -13.28 2.71 -3.40
N ILE A 71 -11.95 2.65 -3.49
CA ILE A 71 -11.21 1.40 -3.49
C ILE A 71 -11.13 0.89 -2.05
N LYS A 72 -11.49 -0.37 -1.86
CA LYS A 72 -11.44 -1.01 -0.55
C LYS A 72 -9.98 -1.23 -0.15
N PRO A 73 -9.64 -1.16 1.15
CA PRO A 73 -8.25 -1.24 1.61
C PRO A 73 -7.54 -2.54 1.22
N TYR A 74 -8.25 -3.66 1.06
CA TYR A 74 -7.65 -4.91 0.59
C TYR A 74 -7.31 -4.91 -0.92
N ASP A 75 -7.99 -4.10 -1.73
CA ASP A 75 -7.65 -3.90 -3.14
C ASP A 75 -6.41 -2.98 -3.29
N ASN A 76 -5.97 -2.32 -2.21
CA ASN A 76 -4.73 -1.53 -2.16
C ASN A 76 -3.48 -2.35 -1.80
N ILE A 77 -3.60 -3.65 -1.49
CA ILE A 77 -2.44 -4.52 -1.21
C ILE A 77 -1.77 -4.87 -2.54
N PRO A 78 -0.59 -4.32 -2.90
CA PRO A 78 -0.10 -4.31 -4.29
C PRO A 78 0.01 -5.70 -4.91
N LEU A 79 0.55 -6.67 -4.14
CA LEU A 79 0.77 -8.03 -4.65
C LEU A 79 -0.53 -8.84 -4.72
N LEU A 80 -1.37 -8.76 -3.69
CA LEU A 80 -2.61 -9.53 -3.60
C LEU A 80 -3.66 -9.01 -4.60
N SER A 81 -3.84 -7.70 -4.68
CA SER A 81 -4.80 -7.08 -5.58
C SER A 81 -4.37 -7.18 -7.03
N TRP A 82 -3.06 -7.11 -7.33
CA TRP A 82 -2.57 -7.35 -8.69
C TRP A 82 -2.80 -8.80 -9.15
N LEU A 83 -2.59 -9.79 -8.28
CA LEU A 83 -2.83 -11.19 -8.62
C LEU A 83 -4.31 -11.47 -8.93
N ILE A 84 -5.22 -10.87 -8.15
CA ILE A 84 -6.68 -11.07 -8.27
C ILE A 84 -7.27 -10.22 -9.40
N LEU A 85 -6.96 -8.93 -9.44
CA LEU A 85 -7.59 -7.94 -10.33
C LEU A 85 -6.80 -7.70 -11.61
N ARG A 86 -5.56 -8.18 -11.70
CA ARG A 86 -4.66 -7.99 -12.86
C ARG A 86 -4.53 -6.53 -13.30
N GLY A 87 -4.54 -5.61 -12.33
CA GLY A 87 -4.47 -4.17 -12.58
C GLY A 87 -5.76 -3.56 -13.15
N ARG A 88 -6.94 -4.13 -12.87
CA ARG A 88 -8.24 -3.58 -13.29
C ARG A 88 -9.09 -3.17 -12.09
N CYS A 89 -9.98 -2.19 -12.28
CA CYS A 89 -10.99 -1.86 -11.27
C CYS A 89 -12.00 -3.00 -11.12
N ARG A 90 -12.31 -3.39 -9.88
CA ARG A 90 -13.31 -4.42 -9.56
C ARG A 90 -14.73 -4.04 -10.02
N HIS A 91 -15.05 -2.74 -10.02
CA HIS A 91 -16.38 -2.24 -10.37
C HIS A 91 -16.54 -2.00 -11.87
N CYS A 92 -15.66 -1.21 -12.49
CA CYS A 92 -15.82 -0.82 -13.89
C CYS A 92 -14.96 -1.61 -14.88
N GLY A 93 -14.05 -2.47 -14.42
CA GLY A 93 -13.12 -3.21 -15.29
C GLY A 93 -12.07 -2.35 -15.98
N GLY A 94 -12.08 -1.03 -15.76
CA GLY A 94 -11.12 -0.08 -16.32
C GLY A 94 -9.69 -0.43 -15.90
N ILE A 95 -8.76 -0.32 -16.84
CA ILE A 95 -7.34 -0.57 -16.59
C ILE A 95 -6.79 0.54 -15.68
N PHE A 96 -6.12 0.15 -14.59
CA PHE A 96 -5.41 1.09 -13.74
C PHE A 96 -4.10 1.53 -14.43
N PRO A 97 -3.90 2.84 -14.69
CA PRO A 97 -2.62 3.33 -15.15
C PRO A 97 -1.56 3.16 -14.05
N ARG A 98 -0.37 2.69 -14.44
CA ARG A 98 0.71 2.24 -13.56
C ARG A 98 1.06 3.24 -12.43
N VAL A 99 1.07 2.70 -11.21
CA VAL A 99 1.91 2.98 -10.02
C VAL A 99 1.99 4.40 -9.42
N ILE A 100 1.68 5.51 -10.09
CA ILE A 100 1.97 6.85 -9.54
C ILE A 100 0.74 7.60 -8.99
N ARG A 101 -0.49 7.17 -9.30
CA ARG A 101 -1.71 7.87 -8.88
C ARG A 101 -2.55 7.14 -7.84
N TRP A 102 -1.90 6.40 -6.93
CA TRP A 102 -2.57 5.62 -5.88
C TRP A 102 -2.97 6.45 -4.65
N TRP A 103 -2.53 7.69 -4.59
CA TRP A 103 -2.62 8.54 -3.41
C TRP A 103 -2.76 10.01 -3.81
N ASN A 104 -3.77 10.35 -4.61
CA ASN A 104 -4.20 11.74 -4.68
C ASN A 104 -5.31 11.96 -3.67
#